data_AF-A0A3R7XU14-F1
#
_entry.id   AF-A0A3R7XU14-F1
#
_cell.length_a   1.000
_cell.length_b   1.000
_cell.length_c   1.000
_cell.angle_alpha   90.00
_cell.angle_beta   90.00
_cell.angle_gamma   90.00
#
_symmetry.space_group_name_H-M   'P 1'
#
loop_
_entity.id
_entity.type
_entity.pdbx_description
1 polymer ?
#
loop_
_entity_poly.entity_id
_entity_poly.type
_entity_poly.pdbx_seq_one_letter_code
_entity_poly.pdbx_strand_id
1 'polypeptide(L)'
;MSSSFYIRQAGTLPIECAHATGFDEITALLGPSTPSTSPPSDSGVRDWLASIGLGQYAHAFVQAGFDDVNFLHENGLTTEDVVALGVVKRGHQLKLKRLYQIDRFIHKPDDDTDSHYTSSDNSSEDDSSEGDDDE
;
A
#
# COMPACT_ATOMS: atom_id res chain seq x y z
N MET A 1 49.87 24.18 -13.22
CA MET A 1 49.03 23.98 -12.03
C MET A 1 47.59 23.82 -12.52
N SER A 2 47.13 22.58 -12.68
CA SER A 2 45.72 22.30 -13.00
C SER A 2 44.86 22.61 -11.78
N SER A 3 43.81 23.39 -11.97
CA SER A 3 42.75 23.53 -10.98
C SER A 3 41.42 23.33 -11.69
N SER A 4 40.92 22.09 -11.63
CA SER A 4 39.51 21.78 -11.93
C SER A 4 38.63 22.36 -10.85
N PHE A 5 37.53 23.02 -11.18
CA PHE A 5 36.26 22.96 -10.43
C PHE A 5 35.13 23.39 -11.36
N TYR A 6 34.35 22.43 -11.86
CA TYR A 6 33.04 22.70 -12.43
C TYR A 6 32.13 23.18 -11.29
N ILE A 7 31.72 24.44 -11.31
CA ILE A 7 30.65 24.95 -10.46
C ILE A 7 29.33 24.76 -11.23
N ARG A 8 28.48 23.87 -10.71
CA ARG A 8 27.04 23.80 -11.04
C ARG A 8 26.38 25.08 -10.55
N GLN A 9 25.42 25.67 -11.28
CA GLN A 9 24.12 26.01 -10.70
C GLN A 9 23.08 26.46 -11.74
N ALA A 10 21.90 25.85 -11.64
CA ALA A 10 20.56 26.36 -11.94
C ALA A 10 20.23 26.74 -13.39
N GLY A 11 19.93 25.73 -14.21
CA GLY A 11 18.89 25.86 -15.23
C GLY A 11 17.51 25.93 -14.55
N THR A 12 16.69 26.87 -15.01
CA THR A 12 15.35 27.18 -14.52
C THR A 12 14.46 25.93 -14.61
N LEU A 13 13.96 25.43 -13.48
CA LEU A 13 13.10 24.26 -13.52
C LEU A 13 11.67 24.68 -13.89
N PRO A 14 11.02 24.01 -14.85
CA PRO A 14 9.63 24.26 -15.28
C PRO A 14 8.57 24.25 -14.16
N ILE A 15 8.95 23.73 -12.98
CA ILE A 15 8.13 23.63 -11.77
C ILE A 15 7.68 25.00 -11.24
N GLU A 16 8.48 26.04 -11.42
CA GLU A 16 8.19 27.34 -10.80
C GLU A 16 7.07 28.11 -11.54
N CYS A 17 6.82 27.78 -12.81
CA CYS A 17 5.74 28.38 -13.60
C CYS A 17 4.34 27.88 -13.20
N ALA A 18 4.22 26.72 -12.54
CA ALA A 18 2.94 26.11 -12.22
C ALA A 18 2.26 26.70 -10.97
N HIS A 19 3.02 27.34 -10.08
CA HIS A 19 2.52 27.78 -8.78
C HIS A 19 1.66 29.06 -8.84
N ALA A 20 1.60 29.74 -9.99
CA ALA A 20 0.95 31.05 -10.10
C ALA A 20 -0.52 31.02 -10.57
N THR A 21 -1.12 29.85 -10.85
CA THR A 21 -2.43 29.80 -11.54
C THR A 21 -3.49 28.92 -10.88
N GLY A 22 -3.22 28.32 -9.70
CA GLY A 22 -4.27 27.71 -8.88
C GLY A 22 -5.03 26.54 -9.53
N PHE A 23 -4.33 25.73 -10.33
CA PHE A 23 -4.83 24.46 -10.85
C PHE A 23 -4.01 23.32 -10.26
N ASP A 24 -4.34 22.93 -9.03
CA ASP A 24 -3.65 21.88 -8.26
C ASP A 24 -3.76 20.47 -8.90
N GLU A 25 -4.75 20.24 -9.78
CA GLU A 25 -4.96 18.92 -10.40
C GLU A 25 -3.89 18.54 -11.44
N ILE A 26 -3.22 19.49 -12.10
CA ILE A 26 -2.28 19.17 -13.19
C ILE A 26 -0.84 18.99 -12.68
N THR A 27 -0.54 19.48 -11.47
CA THR A 27 0.76 19.29 -10.80
C THR A 27 1.01 17.83 -10.44
N ALA A 28 -0.06 17.07 -10.16
CA ALA A 28 0.02 15.65 -9.84
C ALA A 28 0.54 14.77 -11.00
N LEU A 29 0.45 15.25 -12.25
CA LEU A 29 0.89 14.51 -13.43
C LEU A 29 2.34 14.84 -13.86
N LEU A 30 2.96 15.89 -13.32
CA LEU A 30 4.28 16.37 -13.75
C LEU A 30 5.32 16.51 -12.61
N GLY A 31 4.93 16.33 -11.34
CA GLY A 31 5.89 16.14 -10.24
C GLY A 31 6.51 14.73 -10.26
N PRO A 32 7.72 14.52 -9.68
CA PRO A 32 8.19 13.16 -9.42
C PRO A 32 7.10 12.49 -8.57
N SER A 33 6.50 11.45 -9.13
CA SER A 33 5.35 10.74 -8.57
C SER A 33 5.49 10.68 -7.06
N THR A 34 4.62 11.41 -6.35
CA THR A 34 4.47 11.23 -4.92
C THR A 34 4.33 9.73 -4.71
N PRO A 35 5.21 9.07 -3.91
CA PRO A 35 4.95 7.69 -3.55
C PRO A 35 3.62 7.73 -2.82
N SER A 36 2.56 7.33 -3.52
CA SER A 36 1.29 6.99 -2.94
C SER A 36 1.64 6.10 -1.76
N THR A 37 1.37 6.58 -0.55
CA THR A 37 1.41 5.79 0.67
C THR A 37 0.22 4.83 0.60
N SER A 38 0.23 3.94 -0.39
CA SER A 38 -0.07 2.55 -0.07
C SER A 38 1.13 2.05 0.73
N PRO A 39 0.95 1.29 1.82
CA PRO A 39 2.08 0.62 2.45
C PRO A 39 2.86 -0.11 1.35
N PRO A 40 4.21 -0.05 1.34
CA PRO A 40 4.98 -0.74 0.33
C PRO A 40 4.56 -2.20 0.36
N SER A 41 3.91 -2.68 -0.70
CA SER A 41 3.49 -4.08 -0.85
C SER A 41 4.67 -5.01 -0.60
N ASP A 42 5.87 -4.56 -0.97
CA ASP A 42 7.17 -5.21 -0.70
C ASP A 42 7.48 -5.45 0.79
N SER A 43 6.89 -4.72 1.74
CA SER A 43 7.22 -4.87 3.17
C SER A 43 6.75 -6.19 3.74
N GLY A 44 5.59 -6.69 3.30
CA GLY A 44 4.98 -7.90 3.85
C GLY A 44 5.88 -9.13 3.69
N VAL A 45 6.39 -9.37 2.48
CA VAL A 45 7.24 -10.56 2.23
C VAL A 45 8.58 -10.43 2.94
N ARG A 46 9.15 -9.23 2.99
CA ARG A 46 10.41 -8.96 3.69
C ARG A 46 10.29 -9.23 5.18
N ASP A 47 9.21 -8.77 5.80
CA ASP A 47 8.93 -8.95 7.23
C ASP A 47 8.61 -10.41 7.56
N TRP A 48 7.83 -11.08 6.70
CA TRP A 48 7.59 -12.52 6.81
C TRP A 48 8.90 -13.32 6.77
N LEU A 49 9.74 -13.09 5.76
CA LEU A 49 11.03 -13.77 5.63
C LEU A 49 11.96 -13.46 6.81
N ALA A 50 11.99 -12.22 7.30
CA ALA A 50 12.76 -11.86 8.49
C ALA A 50 12.29 -12.63 9.73
N SER A 51 10.97 -12.76 9.93
CA SER A 51 10.39 -13.42 11.11
C SER A 51 10.73 -14.91 11.20
N ILE A 52 10.89 -15.60 10.06
CA ILE A 52 11.25 -17.03 10.00
C ILE A 52 12.77 -17.28 9.88
N GLY A 53 13.58 -16.21 9.89
CA GLY A 53 15.04 -16.24 9.80
C GLY A 53 15.58 -16.47 8.37
N LEU A 54 14.80 -16.08 7.36
CA LEU A 54 15.10 -16.22 5.93
C LEU A 54 15.19 -14.87 5.21
N GLY A 55 15.35 -13.76 5.95
CA GLY A 55 15.41 -12.40 5.39
C GLY A 55 16.51 -12.19 4.33
N GLN A 56 17.56 -13.01 4.31
CA GLN A 56 18.58 -12.95 3.25
C GLN A 56 18.05 -13.28 1.85
N TYR A 57 16.92 -13.99 1.75
CA TYR A 57 16.28 -14.32 0.48
C TYR A 57 15.32 -13.23 -0.01
N ALA A 58 15.03 -12.23 0.81
CA ALA A 58 14.06 -11.19 0.49
C ALA A 58 14.36 -10.48 -0.84
N HIS A 59 15.63 -10.20 -1.12
CA HIS A 59 16.02 -9.59 -2.40
C HIS A 59 15.70 -10.48 -3.60
N ALA A 60 15.94 -11.79 -3.48
CA ALA A 60 15.63 -12.75 -4.55
C ALA A 60 14.13 -12.88 -4.78
N PHE A 61 13.33 -12.86 -3.71
CA PHE A 61 11.86 -12.86 -3.78
C PHE A 61 11.33 -11.64 -4.53
N VAL A 62 11.76 -10.44 -4.17
CA VAL A 62 11.35 -9.20 -4.84
C VAL A 62 11.81 -9.17 -6.31
N GLN A 63 13.05 -9.60 -6.59
CA GLN A 63 13.54 -9.69 -7.98
C GLN A 63 12.76 -10.67 -8.85
N ALA A 64 12.22 -11.73 -8.25
CA ALA A 64 11.38 -12.71 -8.92
C ALA A 64 9.89 -12.29 -9.00
N GLY A 65 9.51 -11.16 -8.40
CA GLY A 65 8.11 -10.69 -8.34
C GLY A 65 7.26 -11.38 -7.27
N PHE A 66 7.88 -12.00 -6.26
CA PHE A 66 7.21 -12.53 -5.08
C PHE A 66 7.28 -11.51 -3.93
N ASP A 67 6.70 -10.33 -4.13
CA ASP A 67 6.67 -9.22 -3.16
C ASP A 67 5.38 -9.16 -2.33
N ASP A 68 4.34 -9.90 -2.74
CA ASP A 68 3.04 -9.94 -2.06
C ASP A 68 2.83 -11.24 -1.25
N VAL A 69 2.57 -11.09 0.06
CA VAL A 69 2.28 -12.22 0.97
C VAL A 69 0.91 -12.84 0.71
N ASN A 70 -0.09 -12.07 0.29
CA ASN A 70 -1.42 -12.56 -0.03
C ASN A 70 -1.36 -13.47 -1.26
N PHE A 71 -0.68 -13.02 -2.31
CA PHE A 71 -0.43 -13.83 -3.50
C PHE A 71 0.31 -15.13 -3.18
N LEU A 72 1.37 -15.06 -2.36
CA LEU A 72 2.11 -16.26 -1.94
C LEU A 72 1.25 -17.23 -1.14
N HIS A 73 0.42 -16.72 -0.23
CA HIS A 73 -0.48 -17.55 0.57
C HIS A 73 -1.54 -18.26 -0.29
N GLU A 74 -2.13 -17.57 -1.27
CA GLU A 74 -3.16 -18.14 -2.15
C GLU A 74 -2.59 -19.14 -3.16
N ASN A 75 -1.47 -18.80 -3.80
CA ASN A 75 -0.90 -19.62 -4.89
C ASN A 75 0.10 -20.66 -4.41
N GLY A 76 0.63 -20.51 -3.20
CA GLY A 76 1.68 -21.37 -2.70
C GLY A 76 3.05 -21.02 -3.28
N LEU A 77 4.05 -21.81 -2.87
CA LEU A 77 5.39 -21.75 -3.45
C LEU A 77 5.82 -23.17 -3.85
N THR A 78 6.11 -23.38 -5.14
CA THR A 78 6.48 -24.69 -5.65
C THR A 78 7.95 -25.00 -5.39
N THR A 79 8.35 -26.25 -5.63
CA THR A 79 9.78 -26.61 -5.56
C THR A 79 10.59 -25.88 -6.62
N GLU A 80 9.99 -25.63 -7.79
CA GLU A 80 10.64 -24.97 -8.91
C GLU A 80 10.94 -23.51 -8.57
N ASP A 81 9.97 -22.80 -7.96
CA ASP A 81 10.14 -21.42 -7.50
C ASP A 81 11.28 -21.30 -6.47
N VAL A 82 11.30 -22.22 -5.49
CA VAL A 82 12.33 -22.24 -4.44
C VAL A 82 13.74 -22.48 -5.02
N VAL A 83 13.84 -23.31 -6.06
CA VAL A 83 15.10 -23.56 -6.76
C VAL A 83 15.50 -22.36 -7.61
N ALA A 84 14.55 -21.73 -8.30
CA ALA A 84 14.78 -20.51 -9.09
C ALA A 84 15.29 -19.34 -8.22
N LEU A 85 14.80 -19.25 -6.98
CA LEU A 85 15.28 -18.31 -5.96
C LEU A 85 16.68 -18.64 -5.40
N GLY A 86 17.31 -19.73 -5.86
CA GLY A 86 18.66 -20.14 -5.45
C GLY A 86 18.72 -20.77 -4.05
N VAL A 87 17.60 -21.26 -3.52
CA VAL A 87 17.57 -21.84 -2.16
C VAL A 87 18.00 -23.30 -2.19
N VAL A 88 19.25 -23.58 -1.83
CA VAL A 88 19.83 -24.95 -1.85
C VAL A 88 19.59 -25.72 -0.54
N LYS A 89 19.50 -25.03 0.59
CA LYS A 89 19.41 -25.68 1.91
C LYS A 89 18.04 -26.32 2.13
N ARG A 90 17.98 -27.65 2.27
CA ARG A 90 16.73 -28.43 2.46
C ARG A 90 15.82 -27.91 3.58
N GLY A 91 16.39 -27.48 4.70
CA GLY A 91 15.63 -26.89 5.80
C GLY A 91 14.94 -25.57 5.42
N HIS A 92 15.61 -24.74 4.63
CA HIS A 92 15.05 -23.48 4.12
C HIS A 92 13.96 -23.76 3.09
N GLN A 93 14.23 -24.68 2.16
CA GLN A 93 13.24 -25.12 1.17
C GLN A 93 11.95 -25.59 1.84
N LEU A 94 12.06 -26.39 2.92
CA LEU A 94 10.89 -26.88 3.64
C LEU A 94 10.11 -25.75 4.31
N LYS A 95 10.79 -24.76 4.91
CA LYS A 95 10.13 -23.59 5.52
C LYS A 95 9.40 -22.75 4.48
N LEU A 96 10.03 -22.49 3.33
CA LEU A 96 9.45 -21.68 2.25
C LEU A 96 8.28 -22.39 1.57
N LYS A 97 8.44 -23.68 1.22
CA LYS A 97 7.35 -24.46 0.61
C LYS A 97 6.12 -24.62 1.50
N ARG A 98 6.31 -24.59 2.81
CA ARG A 98 5.22 -24.64 3.79
C ARG A 98 4.65 -23.26 4.11
N LEU A 99 5.20 -22.20 3.50
CA LEU A 99 4.87 -20.80 3.80
C LEU A 99 4.76 -20.56 5.31
N TYR A 100 5.79 -21.02 6.02
CA TYR A 100 5.70 -21.15 7.48
C TYR A 100 5.34 -19.81 8.13
N GLN A 101 4.25 -19.77 8.89
CA GLN A 101 3.72 -18.58 9.57
C GLN A 101 3.27 -17.42 8.65
N ILE A 102 3.07 -17.66 7.36
CA ILE A 102 2.62 -16.60 6.43
C ILE A 102 1.24 -16.06 6.81
N ASP A 103 0.35 -16.88 7.37
CA ASP A 103 -1.00 -16.51 7.80
C ASP A 103 -1.03 -15.31 8.76
N ARG A 104 0.04 -15.12 9.54
CA ARG A 104 0.16 -13.99 10.48
C ARG A 104 0.34 -12.65 9.76
N PHE A 105 0.79 -12.68 8.52
CA PHE A 105 1.09 -11.51 7.70
C PHE A 105 -0.03 -11.19 6.70
N ILE A 106 -1.02 -12.08 6.58
CA ILE A 106 -2.20 -11.84 5.75
C ILE A 106 -3.17 -10.96 6.54
N HIS A 107 -3.34 -9.71 6.11
CA HIS A 107 -4.48 -8.92 6.56
C HIS A 107 -5.74 -9.59 6.01
N LYS A 108 -6.59 -10.10 6.90
CA LYS A 108 -7.98 -10.31 6.52
C LYS A 108 -8.54 -8.93 6.21
N PRO A 109 -9.26 -8.74 5.09
CA PRO A 109 -10.07 -7.55 4.96
C PRO A 109 -10.99 -7.55 6.19
N ASP A 110 -10.74 -6.62 7.09
CA ASP A 110 -11.64 -6.38 8.20
C ASP A 110 -13.03 -6.21 7.58
N ASP A 111 -14.00 -6.89 8.16
CA ASP A 111 -15.40 -6.78 7.83
C ASP A 111 -15.81 -5.32 8.06
N ASP A 112 -15.61 -4.45 7.07
CA ASP A 112 -16.23 -3.12 6.99
C ASP A 112 -17.73 -3.31 6.71
N THR A 113 -18.41 -4.06 7.57
CA THR A 113 -19.80 -3.81 7.91
C THR A 113 -19.81 -2.54 8.76
N ASP A 114 -19.46 -1.39 8.16
CA ASP A 114 -19.83 -0.10 8.76
C ASP A 114 -21.32 0.10 8.52
N SER A 115 -22.06 -0.52 9.43
CA SER A 115 -23.42 -0.23 9.79
C SER A 115 -23.54 1.20 10.30
N HIS A 116 -23.52 2.20 9.43
CA HIS A 116 -24.00 3.54 9.79
C HIS A 116 -24.69 4.24 8.60
N TYR A 117 -25.69 3.58 7.98
CA TYR A 117 -26.88 4.35 7.60
C TYR A 117 -27.59 4.67 8.91
N THR A 118 -27.23 5.80 9.51
CA THR A 118 -28.11 6.45 10.46
C THR A 118 -29.40 6.68 9.68
N SER A 119 -30.42 5.86 9.97
CA SER A 119 -31.80 6.20 9.67
C SER A 119 -32.06 7.49 10.43
N SER A 120 -31.73 8.61 9.79
CA SER A 120 -32.16 9.93 10.21
C SER A 120 -33.66 9.92 10.04
N ASP A 121 -34.31 9.51 11.14
CA ASP A 121 -35.58 9.99 11.64
C ASP A 121 -36.14 11.08 10.72
N ASN A 122 -37.05 10.66 9.84
CA ASN A 122 -37.82 11.57 9.02
C ASN A 122 -38.69 12.39 9.97
N SER A 123 -38.23 13.59 10.26
CA SER A 123 -38.93 14.59 11.03
C SER A 123 -40.36 14.69 10.49
N SER A 124 -41.34 14.34 11.32
CA SER A 124 -42.75 14.59 11.04
C SER A 124 -42.98 16.10 11.11
N GLU A 125 -43.12 16.72 9.94
CA GLU A 125 -43.69 18.05 9.80
C GLU A 125 -45.23 17.95 9.83
N ASP A 126 -45.86 19.05 10.26
CA ASP A 126 -47.23 19.49 9.97
C ASP A 126 -48.35 19.08 10.97
N ASP A 127 -48.85 19.98 11.85
CA ASP A 127 -49.86 21.06 11.64
C ASP A 127 -51.30 20.49 11.81
N SER A 128 -52.26 20.95 12.63
CA SER A 128 -52.59 22.24 13.24
C SER A 128 -53.42 22.00 14.52
N SER A 129 -53.36 22.91 15.51
CA SER A 129 -54.44 23.06 16.50
C SER A 129 -54.71 24.54 16.79
N GLU A 130 -55.59 25.12 15.98
CA GLU A 130 -56.33 26.36 16.25
C GLU A 130 -57.80 25.94 16.43
N GLY A 131 -58.61 26.38 17.39
CA GLY A 131 -58.47 27.31 18.50
C GLY A 131 -59.75 27.19 19.36
N ASP A 132 -59.68 27.66 20.60
CA ASP A 132 -60.86 27.98 21.41
C ASP A 132 -61.74 29.01 20.69
N ASP A 133 -63.06 28.81 20.66
CA ASP A 133 -64.02 29.91 20.75
C ASP A 133 -65.30 29.41 21.45
N ASP A 134 -65.62 30.12 22.53
CA ASP A 134 -66.71 29.94 23.49
C ASP A 134 -68.10 30.33 22.93
N GLU A 135 -69.13 29.94 23.71
CA GLU A 135 -70.56 30.38 23.76
C GLU A 135 -71.63 29.66 22.91
#